data_AF-A0A538K9H5-F1
#
_entry.id   AF-A0A538K9H5-F1
#
_cell.length_a   1.000
_cell.length_b   1.000
_cell.length_c   1.000
_cell.angle_alpha   90.00
_cell.angle_beta   90.00
_cell.angle_gamma   90.00
#
_symmetry.space_group_name_H-M   'P 1'
#
loop_
_entity.id
_entity.type
_entity.pdbx_description
1 polymer ?
#
loop_
_entity_poly.entity_id
_entity_poly.type
_entity_poly.pdbx_seq_one_letter_code
_entity_poly.pdbx_strand_id
1 'polypeptide(L)'
;MSRAALLALAAATAAGAVLAGAGCGSAARRPAGPAAGPPVRPEFSAGARRADLRRALALVGGVSARALGYRVELAPRRDAGLRALTDTGTHTITLFLARDDAPHRTAHDLAHELGHAWDADEMTPGSRRAYLARRAVPRARWWPTSGRSDYDVGAGDFAEVFALCHAASPEFRSRLATRPANACSILPRGAR
;
A
#
# COMPACT_ATOMS: atom_id res chain seq x y z
N MET A 1 14.18 -30.84 -11.64
CA MET A 1 15.28 -31.62 -11.03
C MET A 1 14.91 -31.86 -9.57
N SER A 2 14.83 -33.14 -9.19
CA SER A 2 14.28 -33.62 -7.91
C SER A 2 15.37 -33.81 -6.84
N ARG A 3 14.88 -34.07 -5.60
CA ARG A 3 15.49 -34.77 -4.43
C ARG A 3 16.10 -33.83 -3.38
N ALA A 4 16.04 -34.08 -2.07
CA ALA A 4 15.59 -35.18 -1.20
C ALA A 4 15.54 -34.59 0.25
N ALA A 5 14.57 -34.89 1.12
CA ALA A 5 14.39 -36.07 2.01
C ALA A 5 15.46 -36.25 3.11
N LEU A 6 15.01 -36.36 4.37
CA LEU A 6 15.56 -37.13 5.53
C LEU A 6 14.62 -36.88 6.74
N LEU A 7 13.69 -37.77 7.15
CA LEU A 7 13.80 -39.04 7.92
C LEU A 7 14.52 -38.93 9.28
N ALA A 8 13.79 -39.19 10.38
CA ALA A 8 14.13 -40.23 11.37
C ALA A 8 13.04 -40.43 12.43
N LEU A 9 12.71 -41.71 12.65
CA LEU A 9 11.86 -42.32 13.67
C LEU A 9 12.62 -42.49 14.99
N ALA A 10 11.92 -42.57 16.12
CA ALA A 10 12.32 -43.40 17.26
C ALA A 10 11.09 -43.96 17.99
N ALA A 11 11.14 -45.24 18.34
CA ALA A 11 10.06 -46.05 18.87
C ALA A 11 10.42 -46.65 20.24
N ALA A 12 9.39 -46.77 21.10
CA ALA A 12 9.13 -47.78 22.15
C ALA A 12 10.18 -47.95 23.30
N THR A 13 9.92 -48.44 24.53
CA THR A 13 8.91 -49.33 25.14
C THR A 13 8.87 -49.12 26.69
N ALA A 14 7.85 -49.69 27.34
CA ALA A 14 7.44 -49.58 28.75
C ALA A 14 8.27 -50.36 29.81
N ALA A 15 8.09 -50.02 31.11
CA ALA A 15 7.74 -50.94 32.23
C ALA A 15 7.80 -50.25 33.62
N GLY A 16 6.93 -50.64 34.57
CA GLY A 16 7.18 -50.48 36.02
C GLY A 16 5.99 -50.07 36.90
N ALA A 17 5.63 -50.91 37.88
CA ALA A 17 4.40 -50.92 38.68
C ALA A 17 4.38 -50.09 40.00
N VAL A 18 3.18 -49.58 40.31
CA VAL A 18 2.40 -49.56 41.59
C VAL A 18 3.02 -48.98 42.87
N LEU A 19 2.34 -48.00 43.49
CA LEU A 19 1.69 -48.11 44.82
C LEU A 19 0.81 -46.89 45.17
N ALA A 20 -0.28 -47.19 45.87
CA ALA A 20 -1.40 -46.31 46.20
C ALA A 20 -1.15 -45.41 47.43
N GLY A 21 -1.80 -44.24 47.44
CA GLY A 21 -1.93 -43.37 48.61
C GLY A 21 -3.24 -42.59 48.53
N ALA A 22 -4.13 -42.85 49.48
CA ALA A 22 -5.48 -42.29 49.58
C ALA A 22 -5.50 -40.78 49.87
N GLY A 23 -6.51 -40.07 49.34
CA GLY A 23 -6.79 -38.69 49.70
C GLY A 23 -8.04 -38.14 49.02
N CYS A 24 -9.01 -37.73 49.84
CA CYS A 24 -10.34 -37.23 49.48
C CYS A 24 -10.37 -36.11 48.42
N GLY A 25 -11.42 -36.11 47.58
CA GLY A 25 -11.80 -34.91 46.82
C GLY A 25 -12.64 -35.21 45.58
N SER A 26 -13.96 -35.30 45.74
CA SER A 26 -14.89 -35.20 44.62
C SER A 26 -14.75 -33.86 43.90
N ALA A 27 -14.34 -33.90 42.65
CA ALA A 27 -14.73 -32.92 41.65
C ALA A 27 -14.88 -33.65 40.32
N ALA A 28 -16.13 -33.90 39.90
CA ALA A 28 -16.41 -34.29 38.53
C ALA A 28 -15.88 -33.18 37.61
N ARG A 29 -14.68 -33.37 37.04
CA ARG A 29 -14.12 -32.50 36.01
C ARG A 29 -15.06 -32.61 34.80
N ARG A 30 -15.84 -31.55 34.57
CA ARG A 30 -16.45 -31.31 33.27
C ARG A 30 -15.36 -31.46 32.19
N PRO A 31 -15.61 -32.16 31.08
CA PRO A 31 -14.67 -32.17 29.98
C PRO A 31 -14.43 -30.71 29.57
N ALA A 32 -13.17 -30.29 29.57
CA ALA A 32 -12.78 -29.01 29.03
C ALA A 32 -13.19 -29.00 27.55
N GLY A 33 -14.22 -28.22 27.21
CA GLY A 33 -14.51 -27.92 25.82
C GLY A 33 -13.25 -27.36 25.15
N PRO A 34 -13.06 -27.56 23.83
CA PRO A 34 -11.89 -27.05 23.15
C PRO A 34 -11.74 -25.57 23.46
N ALA A 35 -10.55 -25.18 23.95
CA ALA A 35 -10.23 -23.80 24.23
C ALA A 35 -10.55 -22.97 23.00
N ALA A 36 -11.42 -21.96 23.14
CA ALA A 36 -11.68 -21.02 22.07
C ALA A 36 -10.34 -20.46 21.60
N GLY A 37 -10.03 -20.66 20.32
CA GLY A 37 -8.81 -20.13 19.73
C GLY A 37 -8.71 -18.61 19.93
N PRO A 38 -7.50 -18.04 19.81
CA PRO A 38 -7.32 -16.60 19.93
C PRO A 38 -8.31 -15.86 19.01
N PRO A 39 -8.90 -14.73 19.44
CA PRO A 39 -9.87 -14.01 18.63
C PRO A 39 -9.22 -13.62 17.30
N VAL A 40 -9.78 -14.12 16.20
CA VAL A 40 -9.36 -13.73 14.85
C VAL A 40 -9.64 -12.22 14.72
N ARG A 41 -8.59 -11.42 14.49
CA ARG A 41 -8.79 -9.97 14.27
C ARG A 41 -9.75 -9.79 13.09
N PRO A 42 -10.83 -9.02 13.20
CA PRO A 42 -12.00 -9.12 12.30
C PRO A 42 -11.85 -8.80 10.80
N GLU A 43 -10.80 -9.11 10.03
CA GLU A 43 -10.52 -8.61 8.65
C GLU A 43 -10.76 -7.09 8.41
N PHE A 44 -9.90 -6.42 7.64
CA PHE A 44 -10.24 -5.03 7.32
C PHE A 44 -11.51 -5.05 6.45
N SER A 45 -12.65 -4.58 6.94
CA SER A 45 -13.91 -4.71 6.21
C SER A 45 -13.99 -3.71 5.05
N ALA A 46 -14.79 -4.02 4.04
CA ALA A 46 -15.04 -3.09 2.94
C ALA A 46 -15.66 -1.76 3.41
N GLY A 47 -16.53 -1.82 4.44
CA GLY A 47 -17.11 -0.63 5.06
C GLY A 47 -16.07 0.26 5.74
N ALA A 48 -15.13 -0.35 6.47
CA ALA A 48 -14.04 0.37 7.11
C ALA A 48 -13.09 1.01 6.08
N ARG A 49 -12.70 0.27 5.03
CA ARG A 49 -11.92 0.84 3.91
C ARG A 49 -12.60 2.05 3.26
N ARG A 50 -13.91 1.99 3.03
CA ARG A 50 -14.67 3.14 2.51
C ARG A 50 -14.66 4.33 3.46
N ALA A 51 -14.70 4.10 4.77
CA ALA A 51 -14.58 5.18 5.74
C ALA A 51 -13.19 5.84 5.71
N ASP A 52 -12.14 5.04 5.55
CA ASP A 52 -10.77 5.52 5.45
C ASP A 52 -10.54 6.34 4.18
N LEU A 53 -11.06 5.86 3.03
CA LEU A 53 -11.07 6.64 1.79
C LEU A 53 -11.77 7.99 1.96
N ARG A 54 -12.93 8.04 2.63
CA ARG A 54 -13.62 9.33 2.88
C ARG A 54 -12.76 10.30 3.68
N ARG A 55 -12.03 9.83 4.69
CA ARG A 55 -11.11 10.68 5.48
C ARG A 55 -9.93 11.17 4.63
N ALA A 56 -9.40 10.32 3.76
CA ALA A 56 -8.34 10.70 2.83
C ALA A 56 -8.82 11.73 1.78
N LEU A 57 -10.00 11.54 1.19
CA LEU A 57 -10.58 12.45 0.20
C LEU A 57 -10.82 13.86 0.75
N ALA A 58 -11.11 14.00 2.05
CA ALA A 58 -11.21 15.32 2.68
C ALA A 58 -9.88 16.10 2.69
N LEU A 59 -8.75 15.44 2.44
CA LEU A 59 -7.42 16.02 2.36
C LEU A 59 -6.92 16.20 0.92
N VAL A 60 -7.68 15.72 -0.08
CA VAL A 60 -7.37 15.87 -1.51
C VAL A 60 -8.21 17.00 -2.08
N GLY A 61 -7.57 17.99 -2.71
CA GLY A 61 -8.21 19.18 -3.26
C GLY A 61 -7.92 19.39 -4.75
N GLY A 62 -8.89 19.95 -5.47
CA GLY A 62 -8.71 20.43 -6.86
C GLY A 62 -8.68 19.34 -7.94
N VAL A 63 -8.64 18.06 -7.58
CA VAL A 63 -8.59 16.94 -8.53
C VAL A 63 -9.40 15.74 -8.00
N SER A 64 -9.95 14.93 -8.91
CA SER A 64 -10.60 13.67 -8.55
C SER A 64 -10.42 12.63 -9.66
N ALA A 65 -10.44 11.34 -9.29
CA ALA A 65 -10.39 10.25 -10.26
C ALA A 65 -11.51 10.36 -11.31
N ARG A 66 -12.73 10.70 -10.88
CA ARG A 66 -13.88 10.85 -11.77
C ARG A 66 -13.66 11.94 -12.83
N ALA A 67 -13.05 13.07 -12.45
CA ALA A 67 -12.78 14.15 -13.39
C ALA A 67 -11.75 13.76 -14.47
N LEU A 68 -10.85 12.82 -14.14
CA LEU A 68 -9.89 12.23 -15.08
C LEU A 68 -10.45 11.00 -15.83
N GLY A 69 -11.70 10.60 -15.57
CA GLY A 69 -12.28 9.39 -16.16
C GLY A 69 -11.83 8.08 -15.52
N TYR A 70 -11.21 8.12 -14.32
CA TYR A 70 -10.78 6.95 -13.56
C TYR A 70 -11.80 6.59 -12.47
N ARG A 71 -11.82 5.30 -12.10
CA ARG A 71 -12.52 4.81 -10.90
C ARG A 71 -11.54 4.43 -9.80
N VAL A 72 -11.99 4.52 -8.54
CA VAL A 72 -11.21 4.09 -7.37
C VAL A 72 -11.75 2.76 -6.84
N GLU A 73 -10.88 1.77 -6.75
CA GLU A 73 -11.14 0.46 -6.16
C GLU A 73 -10.38 0.31 -4.82
N LEU A 74 -10.97 -0.41 -3.87
CA LEU A 74 -10.42 -0.57 -2.51
C LEU A 74 -10.14 -2.04 -2.20
N ALA A 75 -8.88 -2.37 -1.97
CA ALA A 75 -8.43 -3.70 -1.61
C ALA A 75 -7.73 -3.70 -0.24
N PRO A 76 -7.74 -4.83 0.50
CA PRO A 76 -6.87 -4.97 1.66
C PRO A 76 -5.40 -5.02 1.22
N ARG A 77 -4.51 -4.36 1.97
CA ARG A 77 -3.07 -4.45 1.74
C ARG A 77 -2.56 -5.85 2.07
N ARG A 78 -1.89 -6.49 1.11
CA ARG A 78 -1.23 -7.80 1.25
C ARG A 78 0.29 -7.71 1.22
N ASP A 79 0.82 -6.69 0.54
CA ASP A 79 2.24 -6.38 0.45
C ASP A 79 2.51 -5.05 1.16
N ALA A 80 3.48 -5.00 2.06
CA ALA A 80 3.86 -3.78 2.78
C ALA A 80 4.43 -2.69 1.85
N GLY A 81 5.00 -3.08 0.70
CA GLY A 81 5.59 -2.18 -0.29
C GLY A 81 4.58 -1.58 -1.28
N LEU A 82 3.41 -2.20 -1.47
CA LEU A 82 2.41 -1.76 -2.44
C LEU A 82 1.20 -1.12 -1.72
N ARG A 83 1.05 0.20 -1.87
CA ARG A 83 0.00 0.98 -1.21
C ARG A 83 -1.09 1.44 -2.15
N ALA A 84 -0.75 1.68 -3.41
CA ALA A 84 -1.68 2.02 -4.47
C ALA A 84 -1.13 1.60 -5.83
N LEU A 85 -1.98 1.58 -6.84
CA LEU A 85 -1.62 1.27 -8.21
C LEU A 85 -2.60 1.94 -9.18
N THR A 86 -2.06 2.60 -10.20
CA THR A 86 -2.81 3.08 -11.36
C THR A 86 -2.67 2.09 -12.52
N ASP A 87 -3.80 1.68 -13.07
CA ASP A 87 -3.90 1.01 -14.36
C ASP A 87 -4.55 1.96 -15.36
N THR A 88 -3.73 2.48 -16.27
CA THR A 88 -4.13 3.45 -17.30
C THR A 88 -4.85 2.77 -18.47
N GLY A 89 -4.69 1.46 -18.66
CA GLY A 89 -5.40 0.72 -19.69
C GLY A 89 -6.87 0.48 -19.31
N THR A 90 -7.14 0.24 -18.04
CA THR A 90 -8.52 0.03 -17.52
C THR A 90 -9.11 1.26 -16.82
N HIS A 91 -8.37 2.37 -16.75
CA HIS A 91 -8.75 3.60 -16.04
C HIS A 91 -9.14 3.33 -14.57
N THR A 92 -8.29 2.60 -13.86
CA THR A 92 -8.53 2.15 -12.48
C THR A 92 -7.40 2.60 -11.56
N ILE A 93 -7.74 3.18 -10.42
CA ILE A 93 -6.83 3.42 -9.30
C ILE A 93 -7.22 2.47 -8.19
N THR A 94 -6.34 1.55 -7.82
CA THR A 94 -6.55 0.65 -6.69
C THR A 94 -5.79 1.16 -5.47
N LEU A 95 -6.49 1.38 -4.36
CA LEU A 95 -5.86 1.65 -3.06
C LEU A 95 -5.84 0.38 -2.21
N PHE A 96 -4.63 -0.03 -1.83
CA PHE A 96 -4.37 -1.16 -0.94
C PHE A 96 -4.25 -0.63 0.48
N LEU A 97 -5.34 -0.69 1.24
CA LEU A 97 -5.43 -0.10 2.57
C LEU A 97 -5.14 -1.14 3.66
N ALA A 98 -4.40 -0.74 4.68
CA ALA A 98 -4.24 -1.47 5.93
C ALA A 98 -5.06 -0.79 7.04
N ARG A 99 -5.36 -1.53 8.10
CA ARG A 99 -5.95 -0.91 9.30
C ARG A 99 -5.00 0.16 9.81
N ASP A 100 -5.58 1.25 10.31
CA ASP A 100 -4.85 2.33 10.97
C ASP A 100 -3.88 3.09 10.04
N ASP A 101 -4.04 2.97 8.71
CA ASP A 101 -3.36 3.87 7.78
C ASP A 101 -3.71 5.32 8.14
N ALA A 102 -2.67 6.16 8.24
CA ALA A 102 -2.87 7.57 8.51
C ALA A 102 -3.60 8.23 7.32
N PRO A 103 -4.69 9.01 7.54
CA PRO A 103 -5.47 9.59 6.45
C PRO A 103 -4.65 10.42 5.46
N HIS A 104 -3.70 11.22 5.95
CA HIS A 104 -2.83 12.03 5.09
C HIS A 104 -1.95 11.19 4.16
N ARG A 105 -1.52 10.01 4.61
CA ARG A 105 -0.72 9.11 3.79
C ARG A 105 -1.56 8.48 2.70
N THR A 106 -2.78 8.02 3.02
CA THR A 106 -3.72 7.52 2.02
C THR A 106 -4.12 8.62 1.02
N ALA A 107 -4.27 9.86 1.48
CA ALA A 107 -4.53 11.00 0.60
C ALA A 107 -3.36 11.24 -0.38
N HIS A 108 -2.13 11.17 0.13
CA HIS A 108 -0.92 11.27 -0.69
C HIS A 108 -0.82 10.13 -1.70
N ASP A 109 -1.06 8.88 -1.28
CA ASP A 109 -1.05 7.73 -2.19
C ASP A 109 -2.10 7.91 -3.30
N LEU A 110 -3.33 8.32 -2.96
CA LEU A 110 -4.36 8.60 -3.96
C LEU A 110 -3.94 9.73 -4.92
N ALA A 111 -3.43 10.84 -4.39
CA ALA A 111 -3.02 11.97 -5.23
C ALA A 111 -1.80 11.63 -6.10
N HIS A 112 -0.90 10.77 -5.63
CA HIS A 112 0.21 10.22 -6.42
C HIS A 112 -0.34 9.43 -7.62
N GLU A 113 -1.28 8.51 -7.38
CA GLU A 113 -1.91 7.75 -8.47
C GLU A 113 -2.69 8.64 -9.44
N LEU A 114 -3.35 9.70 -8.96
CA LEU A 114 -3.97 10.70 -9.85
C LEU A 114 -2.94 11.43 -10.70
N GLY A 115 -1.73 11.64 -10.19
CA GLY A 115 -0.61 12.17 -10.97
C GLY A 115 -0.20 11.26 -12.11
N HIS A 116 -0.12 9.94 -11.87
CA HIS A 116 0.13 8.96 -12.94
C HIS A 116 -0.98 8.93 -13.98
N ALA A 117 -2.24 8.97 -13.54
CA ALA A 117 -3.39 9.06 -14.44
C ALA A 117 -3.33 10.31 -15.33
N TRP A 118 -3.02 11.48 -14.74
CA TRP A 118 -2.86 12.72 -15.50
C TRP A 118 -1.65 12.69 -16.45
N ASP A 119 -0.50 12.15 -16.02
CA ASP A 119 0.67 11.96 -16.89
C ASP A 119 0.33 11.08 -18.11
N ALA A 120 -0.42 10.00 -17.91
CA ALA A 120 -0.79 9.09 -18.98
C ALA A 120 -1.65 9.77 -20.06
N ASP A 121 -2.62 10.59 -19.64
CA ASP A 121 -3.62 11.15 -20.54
C ASP A 121 -3.18 12.50 -21.14
N GLU A 122 -2.46 13.33 -20.38
CA GLU A 122 -2.23 14.74 -20.73
C GLU A 122 -0.77 15.06 -21.07
N MET A 123 0.20 14.26 -20.62
CA MET A 123 1.60 14.57 -20.86
C MET A 123 2.14 13.99 -22.17
N THR A 124 2.77 14.87 -22.93
CA THR A 124 3.52 14.52 -24.14
C THR A 124 5.01 14.37 -23.80
N PRO A 125 5.81 13.73 -24.68
CA PRO A 125 7.27 13.71 -24.52
C PRO A 125 7.88 15.12 -24.36
N GLY A 126 7.27 16.14 -24.98
CA GLY A 126 7.70 17.54 -24.84
C GLY A 126 7.46 18.10 -23.44
N SER A 127 6.25 17.93 -22.90
CA SER A 127 5.93 18.43 -21.55
C SER A 127 6.69 17.68 -20.46
N ARG A 128 6.95 16.38 -20.66
CA ARG A 128 7.80 15.55 -19.79
C ARG A 128 9.23 16.08 -19.71
N ARG A 129 9.85 16.40 -20.86
CA ARG A 129 11.18 17.04 -20.89
C ARG A 129 11.19 18.41 -20.23
N ALA A 130 10.16 19.22 -20.48
CA ALA A 130 10.04 20.54 -19.86
C ALA A 130 9.90 20.45 -18.32
N TYR A 131 9.14 19.47 -17.82
CA TYR A 131 9.05 19.18 -16.39
C TYR A 131 10.42 18.81 -15.79
N LEU A 132 11.14 17.87 -16.40
CA LEU A 132 12.46 17.45 -15.92
C LEU A 132 13.49 18.60 -15.92
N ALA A 133 13.43 19.49 -16.91
CA ALA A 133 14.24 20.69 -16.92
C ALA A 133 13.92 21.63 -15.74
N ARG A 134 12.63 21.84 -15.43
CA ARG A 134 12.19 22.62 -14.25
C ARG A 134 12.60 21.97 -12.93
N ARG A 135 12.71 20.65 -12.90
CA ARG A 135 13.21 19.87 -11.76
C ARG A 135 14.74 19.81 -11.69
N ALA A 136 15.46 20.47 -12.60
CA ALA A 136 16.93 20.45 -12.72
C ALA A 136 17.53 19.05 -12.93
N VAL A 137 16.76 18.13 -13.53
CA VAL A 137 17.18 16.75 -13.85
C VAL A 137 16.89 16.38 -15.31
N PRO A 138 17.34 17.18 -16.29
CA PRO A 138 16.90 17.07 -17.68
C PRO A 138 17.30 15.74 -18.38
N ARG A 139 18.25 14.99 -17.82
CA ARG A 139 18.72 13.70 -18.35
C ARG A 139 18.08 12.49 -17.66
N ALA A 140 17.16 12.72 -16.72
CA ALA A 140 16.45 11.64 -16.07
C ALA A 140 15.60 10.86 -17.06
N ARG A 141 15.48 9.54 -16.83
CA ARG A 141 14.51 8.71 -17.56
C ARG A 141 13.11 9.03 -17.04
N TRP A 142 12.13 9.03 -17.93
CA TRP A 142 10.73 9.24 -17.53
C TRP A 142 10.15 7.99 -16.88
N TRP A 143 10.25 6.85 -17.56
CA TRP A 143 9.74 5.57 -17.08
C TRP A 143 10.82 4.73 -16.37
N PRO A 144 10.43 3.87 -15.41
CA PRO A 144 11.34 2.91 -14.82
C PRO A 144 11.76 1.86 -15.87
N THR A 145 13.01 1.43 -15.80
CA THR A 145 13.47 0.19 -16.44
C THR A 145 13.40 -0.96 -15.43
N SER A 146 13.53 -2.22 -15.86
CA SER A 146 13.43 -3.39 -14.99
C SER A 146 14.18 -3.21 -13.65
N GLY A 147 13.44 -3.36 -12.55
CA GLY A 147 13.96 -3.30 -11.17
C GLY A 147 14.16 -1.90 -10.58
N ARG A 148 13.94 -0.81 -11.33
CA ARG A 148 13.97 0.55 -10.76
C ARG A 148 12.65 0.91 -10.08
N SER A 149 12.76 1.62 -8.95
CA SER A 149 11.60 2.16 -8.25
C SER A 149 10.99 3.31 -9.06
N ASP A 150 9.67 3.46 -8.96
CA ASP A 150 8.95 4.63 -9.45
C ASP A 150 9.56 5.94 -8.92
N TYR A 151 10.02 5.93 -7.67
CA TYR A 151 10.64 7.10 -7.02
C TYR A 151 12.00 7.50 -7.59
N ASP A 152 12.58 6.73 -8.53
CA ASP A 152 13.89 7.00 -9.14
C ASP A 152 13.80 7.61 -10.55
N VAL A 153 12.60 7.93 -11.03
CA VAL A 153 12.35 8.34 -12.40
C VAL A 153 11.39 9.52 -12.50
N GLY A 154 11.30 10.10 -13.69
CA GLY A 154 10.52 11.31 -13.96
C GLY A 154 9.03 11.16 -13.69
N ALA A 155 8.42 10.03 -14.07
CA ALA A 155 7.01 9.77 -13.84
C ALA A 155 6.67 9.76 -12.33
N GLY A 156 7.44 9.02 -11.53
CA GLY A 156 7.23 9.00 -10.08
C GLY A 156 7.57 10.31 -9.39
N ASP A 157 8.59 11.05 -9.83
CA ASP A 157 8.83 12.42 -9.33
C ASP A 157 7.66 13.34 -9.68
N PHE A 158 7.12 13.26 -10.89
CA PHE A 158 5.92 14.00 -11.30
C PHE A 158 4.72 13.66 -10.41
N ALA A 159 4.43 12.37 -10.20
CA ALA A 159 3.34 11.91 -9.35
C ALA A 159 3.52 12.36 -7.89
N GLU A 160 4.74 12.35 -7.34
CA GLU A 160 5.01 12.86 -6.00
C GLU A 160 4.83 14.38 -5.90
N VAL A 161 5.24 15.15 -6.91
CA VAL A 161 5.00 16.61 -6.95
C VAL A 161 3.52 16.92 -7.15
N PHE A 162 2.81 16.11 -7.95
CA PHE A 162 1.36 16.20 -8.11
C PHE A 162 0.65 15.96 -6.77
N ALA A 163 1.06 14.91 -6.04
CA ALA A 163 0.54 14.61 -4.71
C ALA A 163 0.77 15.76 -3.72
N LEU A 164 1.95 16.39 -3.74
CA LEU A 164 2.23 17.56 -2.90
C LEU A 164 1.37 18.78 -3.22
N CYS A 165 0.97 18.95 -4.48
CA CYS A 165 0.09 20.05 -4.86
C CYS A 165 -1.35 19.80 -4.41
N HIS A 166 -1.81 18.56 -4.55
CA HIS A 166 -3.24 18.23 -4.42
C HIS A 166 -3.63 17.54 -3.12
N ALA A 167 -2.69 17.11 -2.28
CA ALA A 167 -2.98 16.49 -0.99
C ALA A 167 -2.28 17.20 0.16
N ALA A 168 -3.02 17.46 1.25
CA ALA A 168 -2.46 17.92 2.50
C ALA A 168 -1.68 16.78 3.19
N SER A 169 -0.41 16.63 2.84
CA SER A 169 0.46 15.54 3.32
C SER A 169 1.92 15.98 3.51
N PRO A 170 2.60 15.51 4.59
CA PRO A 170 4.04 15.69 4.75
C PRO A 170 4.86 14.72 3.91
N GLU A 171 4.25 13.71 3.28
CA GLU A 171 4.96 12.67 2.54
C GLU A 171 5.64 13.24 1.28
N PHE A 172 6.84 12.78 0.96
CA PHE A 172 7.49 12.97 -0.34
C PHE A 172 8.59 11.92 -0.48
N ARG A 173 8.49 11.08 -1.49
CA ARG A 173 9.29 9.86 -1.64
C ARG A 173 10.21 9.88 -2.86
N SER A 174 10.04 10.84 -3.77
CA SER A 174 10.92 10.98 -4.93
C SER A 174 12.37 11.12 -4.49
N ARG A 175 13.24 10.33 -5.13
CA ARG A 175 14.70 10.37 -4.98
C ARG A 175 15.37 11.07 -6.16
N LEU A 176 14.58 11.52 -7.14
CA LEU A 176 15.11 12.11 -8.36
C LEU A 176 15.63 13.55 -8.13
N ALA A 177 14.90 14.33 -7.34
CA ALA A 177 15.27 15.69 -6.98
C ALA A 177 14.65 16.09 -5.65
N THR A 178 15.20 17.12 -5.00
CA THR A 178 14.71 17.62 -3.71
C THR A 178 13.23 18.02 -3.76
N ARG A 179 12.52 17.82 -2.64
CA ARG A 179 11.15 18.27 -2.43
C ARG A 179 11.00 19.74 -2.84
N PRO A 180 10.10 20.10 -3.77
CA PRO A 180 9.88 21.48 -4.14
C PRO A 180 9.23 22.26 -2.99
N ALA A 181 9.64 23.51 -2.78
CA ALA A 181 9.01 24.41 -1.80
C ALA A 181 7.57 24.78 -2.21
N ASN A 182 7.30 24.89 -3.51
CA ASN A 182 5.97 25.14 -4.07
C ASN A 182 5.71 24.13 -5.19
N ALA A 183 5.08 23.01 -4.86
CA ALA A 183 4.83 21.91 -5.78
C ALA A 183 3.96 22.33 -6.99
N CYS A 184 2.84 23.01 -6.75
CA CYS A 184 1.92 23.44 -7.82
C CYS A 184 2.60 24.35 -8.86
N SER A 185 3.59 25.16 -8.46
CA SER A 185 4.31 26.04 -9.40
C SER A 185 5.14 25.28 -10.45
N ILE A 186 5.56 24.05 -10.11
CA ILE A 186 6.39 23.20 -10.97
C ILE A 186 5.52 22.47 -12.01
N LEU A 187 4.29 22.12 -11.64
CA LEU A 187 3.37 21.39 -12.49
C LEU A 187 2.96 22.20 -13.73
N PRO A 188 2.66 21.55 -14.87
CA PRO A 188 1.99 22.17 -16.01
C PRO A 188 0.69 22.87 -15.58
N ARG A 189 0.25 23.91 -16.30
CA ARG A 189 -0.93 24.70 -15.87
C ARG A 189 -2.21 23.89 -15.71
N GLY A 190 -2.42 22.88 -16.56
CA GLY A 190 -3.60 22.00 -16.48
C GLY A 190 -3.57 20.97 -15.35
N ALA A 191 -2.45 20.89 -14.62
CA ALA A 191 -2.23 20.00 -13.49
C ALA A 191 -2.14 20.77 -12.15
N ARG A 192 -2.77 21.94 -12.04
CA ARG A 192 -2.73 22.82 -10.86
C ARG A 192 -4.13 23.02 -10.31
#